data_AF-A0A7J6WIS8-F1
#
_entry.id   AF-A0A7J6WIS8-F1
#
_cell.length_a   1.000
_cell.length_b   1.000
_cell.length_c   1.000
_cell.angle_alpha   90.00
_cell.angle_beta   90.00
_cell.angle_gamma   90.00
#
_symmetry.space_group_name_H-M   'P 1'
#
loop_
_entity.id
_entity.type
_entity.pdbx_description
1 polymer ?
#
loop_
_entity_poly.entity_id
_entity_poly.type
_entity_poly.pdbx_seq_one_letter_code
_entity_poly.pdbx_strand_id
1 'polypeptide(L)'
;MAFAAHEASFVSNAEAYCFIPCSAFTVLHFIWESMGKPAYEEGSLFPEELPRISLDASLSERFLKFSNQNTQWSNLYCAGNIYNTCNVIEAKYIDLLAQTQPSKKYWAIGPFNPVTFGSGTPRRHRCLEWLDKQPPSSVIYVSFGTMTSISDDQIAELSIGLERSEQRFVWVLRDADLGDIYTQEGRKAQLPDGFEERIGGVGMVVRDWAPQVQILAHEPIHQLVDS
;
A
#
# COMPACT_ATOMS: atom_id res chain seq x y z
N MET A 1 -11.15 7.90 13.55
CA MET A 1 -9.86 8.33 14.13
C MET A 1 -9.94 9.72 14.76
N ALA A 2 -10.59 10.72 14.14
CA ALA A 2 -10.73 12.08 14.67
C ALA A 2 -11.21 12.18 16.14
N PHE A 3 -12.16 11.33 16.54
CA PHE A 3 -12.70 11.32 17.90
C PHE A 3 -11.65 11.04 18.99
N ALA A 4 -10.78 10.04 18.80
CA ALA A 4 -9.77 9.68 19.79
C ALA A 4 -8.70 10.76 19.96
N ALA A 5 -8.29 11.42 18.86
CA ALA A 5 -7.36 12.55 18.93
C ALA A 5 -7.99 13.76 19.63
N HIS A 6 -9.26 14.05 19.34
CA HIS A 6 -10.03 15.08 20.02
C HIS A 6 -10.16 14.81 21.53
N GLU A 7 -10.51 13.58 21.93
CA GLU A 7 -10.60 13.21 23.35
C GLU A 7 -9.25 13.30 24.06
N ALA A 8 -8.18 12.81 23.44
CA ALA A 8 -6.82 12.90 23.98
C ALA A 8 -6.38 14.36 24.19
N SER A 9 -6.89 15.31 23.40
CA SER A 9 -6.57 16.74 23.55
C SER A 9 -7.07 17.35 24.87
N PHE A 10 -8.02 16.71 25.57
CA PHE A 10 -8.48 17.14 26.89
C PHE A 10 -7.66 16.58 28.05
N VAL A 11 -6.70 15.69 27.77
CA VAL A 11 -5.83 15.08 28.78
C VAL A 11 -4.55 15.90 28.90
N SER A 12 -4.40 16.63 30.01
CA SER A 12 -3.34 17.65 30.20
C SER A 12 -1.90 17.13 30.18
N ASN A 13 -1.70 15.81 30.25
CA ASN A 13 -0.40 15.15 30.22
C ASN A 13 -0.27 14.12 29.09
N ALA A 14 -1.10 14.20 28.04
CA ALA A 14 -1.02 13.35 26.87
C ALA A 14 -0.81 14.15 25.59
N GLU A 15 -0.08 13.58 24.63
CA GLU A 15 0.04 14.08 23.27
C GLU A 15 -0.53 13.05 22.30
N ALA A 16 -1.44 13.46 21.43
CA ALA A 16 -1.94 12.61 20.36
C ALA A 16 -1.01 12.68 19.14
N TYR A 17 -0.81 11.56 18.47
CA TYR A 17 -0.06 11.48 17.21
C TYR A 17 -0.89 10.77 16.15
N CYS A 18 -0.77 11.21 14.90
CA CYS A 18 -1.38 10.52 13.77
C CYS A 18 -0.36 9.55 13.16
N PHE A 19 -0.77 8.29 12.98
CA PHE A 19 0.04 7.32 12.27
C PHE A 19 -0.21 7.42 10.76
N ILE A 20 0.86 7.62 10.01
CA ILE A 20 0.88 7.80 8.56
C ILE A 20 1.52 6.54 7.95
N PRO A 21 0.71 5.62 7.40
CA PRO A 21 1.22 4.38 6.84
C PRO A 21 1.76 4.54 5.41
N CYS A 22 1.49 5.68 4.76
CA CYS A 22 1.97 5.97 3.41
C CYS A 22 3.28 6.75 3.41
N SER A 23 3.93 6.76 2.25
CA SER A 23 5.17 7.49 1.99
C SER A 23 5.06 8.98 2.35
N ALA A 24 6.12 9.52 2.95
CA ALA A 24 6.23 10.95 3.26
C ALA A 24 6.18 11.81 1.99
N PHE A 25 6.78 11.33 0.89
CA PHE A 25 6.67 11.96 -0.43
C PHE A 25 5.21 12.10 -0.88
N THR A 26 4.40 11.03 -0.77
CA THR A 26 3.00 11.07 -1.16
C THR A 26 2.22 12.14 -0.38
N VAL A 27 2.45 12.25 0.92
CA VAL A 27 1.80 13.28 1.76
C VAL A 27 2.22 14.69 1.35
N LEU A 28 3.50 14.91 1.08
CA LEU A 28 3.99 16.20 0.60
C LEU A 28 3.35 16.57 -0.75
N HIS A 29 3.24 15.60 -1.66
CA HIS A 29 2.61 15.78 -2.96
C HIS A 29 1.12 16.14 -2.82
N PHE A 30 0.38 15.49 -1.91
CA PHE A 30 -1.01 15.88 -1.60
C PHE A 30 -1.13 17.34 -1.16
N ILE A 31 -0.23 17.79 -0.28
CA ILE A 31 -0.23 19.18 0.20
C ILE A 31 0.02 20.12 -0.98
N TRP A 32 1.01 19.83 -1.83
CA TRP A 32 1.31 20.60 -3.03
C TRP A 32 0.10 20.72 -3.98
N GLU A 33 -0.60 19.61 -4.25
CA GLU A 33 -1.81 19.63 -5.08
C GLU A 33 -2.93 20.45 -4.44
N SER A 34 -3.13 20.31 -3.13
CA SER A 34 -4.14 21.08 -2.39
C SER A 34 -3.89 22.59 -2.40
N MET A 35 -2.62 23.00 -2.56
CA MET A 35 -2.21 24.40 -2.70
C MET A 35 -2.37 24.94 -4.13
N GLY A 36 -2.92 24.15 -5.06
CA GLY A 36 -3.10 24.56 -6.45
C GLY A 36 -1.85 24.37 -7.31
N LYS A 37 -0.95 23.44 -6.93
CA LYS A 37 0.27 23.09 -7.68
C LYS A 37 1.16 24.31 -7.95
N PRO A 38 1.56 25.08 -6.92
CA PRO A 38 2.41 26.25 -7.10
C PRO A 38 3.69 25.86 -7.85
N ALA A 39 4.14 26.74 -8.74
CA ALA A 39 5.40 26.56 -9.46
C ALA A 39 6.57 26.53 -8.46
N TYR A 40 7.65 25.87 -8.85
CA TYR A 40 8.90 25.96 -8.11
C TYR A 40 9.44 27.39 -8.20
N GLU A 41 9.88 27.91 -7.07
CA GLU A 41 10.64 29.14 -6.95
C GLU A 41 11.90 28.82 -6.14
N GLU A 42 13.03 29.44 -6.44
CA GLU A 42 14.28 29.18 -5.72
C GLU A 42 14.10 29.48 -4.22
N GLY A 43 14.28 28.46 -3.38
CA GLY A 43 13.98 28.54 -1.94
C GLY A 43 12.54 28.17 -1.54
N SER A 44 11.71 27.70 -2.47
CA SER A 44 10.38 27.18 -2.16
C SER A 44 10.42 25.79 -1.52
N LEU A 45 9.34 25.46 -0.79
CA LEU A 45 9.17 24.20 -0.07
C LEU A 45 9.08 22.96 -0.97
N PHE A 46 8.74 23.13 -2.26
CA PHE A 46 8.41 22.03 -3.15
C PHE A 46 9.48 21.92 -4.25
N PRO A 47 10.44 20.99 -4.16
CA PRO A 47 11.54 20.94 -5.13
C PRO A 47 11.03 20.72 -6.55
N GLU A 48 11.72 21.31 -7.52
CA GLU A 48 11.42 21.18 -8.96
C GLU A 48 11.35 19.70 -9.41
N GLU A 49 12.10 18.85 -8.73
CA GLU A 49 12.25 17.42 -8.97
C GLU A 49 11.06 16.57 -8.51
N LEU A 50 10.04 17.14 -7.85
CA LEU A 50 8.88 16.36 -7.41
C LEU A 50 8.17 15.76 -8.63
N PRO A 51 8.03 14.41 -8.69
CA PRO A 51 7.24 13.76 -9.72
C PRO A 51 5.83 14.36 -9.78
N ARG A 52 5.42 14.84 -10.95
CA ARG A 52 4.08 15.38 -11.19
C ARG A 52 3.11 14.22 -11.42
N ILE A 53 2.66 13.60 -10.34
CA ILE A 53 1.72 12.48 -10.40
C ILE A 53 0.31 13.03 -10.21
N SER A 54 -0.64 12.72 -11.09
CA SER A 54 -2.04 13.10 -10.84
C SER A 54 -2.66 12.13 -9.83
N LEU A 55 -2.90 12.58 -8.60
CA LEU A 55 -3.55 11.73 -7.59
C LEU A 55 -5.01 11.43 -7.94
N ASP A 56 -5.69 12.32 -8.68
CA ASP A 56 -7.06 12.12 -9.16
C ASP A 56 -7.19 10.92 -10.10
N ALA A 57 -6.10 10.53 -10.78
CA ALA A 57 -6.09 9.34 -11.63
C ALA A 57 -5.94 8.04 -10.84
N SER A 58 -5.45 8.12 -9.60
CA SER A 58 -5.09 6.95 -8.77
C SER A 58 -6.03 6.75 -7.58
N LEU A 59 -6.78 7.79 -7.19
CA LEU A 59 -7.60 7.80 -5.98
C LEU A 59 -9.02 8.24 -6.30
N SER A 60 -9.99 7.55 -5.71
CA SER A 60 -11.39 7.95 -5.83
C SER A 60 -11.65 9.29 -5.14
N GLU A 61 -12.60 10.08 -5.67
CA GLU A 61 -13.06 11.32 -5.04
C GLU A 61 -13.49 11.11 -3.58
N ARG A 62 -14.15 9.99 -3.29
CA ARG A 62 -14.55 9.60 -1.93
C ARG A 62 -13.33 9.45 -1.02
N PHE A 63 -12.27 8.80 -1.50
CA PHE A 63 -11.04 8.63 -0.74
C PHE A 63 -10.34 9.97 -0.51
N LEU A 64 -10.25 10.82 -1.55
CA LEU A 64 -9.67 12.17 -1.42
C LEU A 64 -10.43 13.00 -0.38
N LYS A 65 -11.76 12.99 -0.42
CA LYS A 65 -12.60 13.69 0.56
C LYS A 65 -12.36 13.17 1.99
N PHE A 66 -12.28 11.85 2.16
CA PHE A 66 -11.99 11.23 3.45
C PHE A 66 -10.60 11.61 3.97
N SER A 67 -9.58 11.56 3.11
CA SER A 67 -8.20 11.93 3.45
C SER A 67 -8.11 13.41 3.84
N ASN A 68 -8.75 14.30 3.09
CA ASN A 68 -8.79 15.74 3.41
C ASN A 68 -9.44 16.00 4.77
N GLN A 69 -10.56 15.32 5.07
CA GLN A 69 -11.19 15.42 6.39
C GLN A 69 -10.24 14.94 7.50
N ASN A 70 -9.62 13.77 7.35
CA ASN A 70 -8.69 13.24 8.36
C ASN A 70 -7.46 14.13 8.56
N THR A 71 -6.92 14.74 7.51
CA THR A 71 -5.80 15.68 7.60
C THR A 71 -6.18 16.91 8.40
N GLN A 72 -7.37 17.48 8.19
CA GLN A 72 -7.85 18.60 9.00
C GLN A 72 -7.91 18.24 10.49
N TRP A 73 -8.43 17.06 10.83
CA TRP A 73 -8.48 16.59 12.21
C TRP A 73 -7.09 16.37 12.81
N SER A 74 -6.18 15.74 12.06
CA SER A 74 -4.78 15.55 12.50
C SER A 74 -4.11 16.88 12.80
N ASN A 75 -4.29 17.86 11.91
CA ASN A 75 -3.70 19.19 12.05
C ASN A 75 -4.24 19.94 13.28
N LEU A 76 -5.51 19.74 13.65
CA LEU A 76 -6.11 20.42 14.80
C LEU A 76 -5.74 19.77 16.14
N TYR A 77 -5.71 18.44 16.22
CA TYR A 77 -5.70 17.74 17.52
C TYR A 77 -4.45 16.92 17.81
N CYS A 78 -3.60 16.62 16.81
CA CYS A 78 -2.37 15.85 17.03
C CYS A 78 -1.16 16.78 17.25
N ALA A 79 -0.26 16.43 18.16
CA ALA A 79 1.01 17.11 18.37
C ALA A 79 2.00 16.85 17.20
N GLY A 80 1.78 15.80 16.43
CA GLY A 80 2.65 15.42 15.33
C GLY A 80 2.19 14.18 14.58
N ASN A 81 3.05 13.74 13.66
CA ASN A 81 2.82 12.61 12.78
C ASN A 81 3.94 11.58 12.94
N ILE A 82 3.56 10.31 12.87
CA ILE A 82 4.45 9.15 12.92
C ILE A 82 4.37 8.44 11.57
N TYR A 83 5.47 8.38 10.83
CA TYR A 83 5.55 7.79 9.51
C TYR A 83 6.15 6.39 9.57
N ASN A 84 5.54 5.45 8.83
CA ASN A 84 6.10 4.12 8.59
C ASN A 84 7.21 4.16 7.53
N THR A 85 8.26 4.93 7.82
CA THR A 85 9.43 5.12 6.95
C THR A 85 10.66 5.38 7.81
N CYS A 86 11.83 5.52 7.21
CA CYS A 86 13.05 5.91 7.91
C CYS A 86 13.82 7.01 7.18
N ASN A 87 14.74 7.66 7.89
CA ASN A 87 15.52 8.76 7.34
C ASN A 87 16.36 8.36 6.12
N VAL A 88 16.85 7.11 6.07
CA VAL A 88 17.62 6.60 4.93
C VAL A 88 16.79 6.60 3.64
N ILE A 89 15.47 6.41 3.74
CA ILE A 89 14.56 6.32 2.58
C ILE A 89 13.96 7.69 2.26
N GLU A 90 13.46 8.43 3.26
CA GLU A 90 12.60 9.59 3.01
C GLU A 90 12.92 10.86 3.83
N ALA A 91 14.13 11.00 4.40
CA ALA A 91 14.48 12.18 5.22
C ALA A 91 14.16 13.51 4.52
N LYS A 92 14.53 13.65 3.23
CA LYS A 92 14.25 14.85 2.42
C LYS A 92 12.79 15.28 2.52
N TYR A 93 11.85 14.33 2.40
CA TYR A 93 10.42 14.65 2.39
C TYR A 93 9.88 14.91 3.80
N ILE A 94 10.40 14.20 4.81
CA ILE A 94 10.09 14.47 6.22
C ILE A 94 10.51 15.89 6.62
N ASP A 95 11.71 16.31 6.22
CA ASP A 95 12.23 17.65 6.51
C ASP A 95 11.41 18.74 5.83
N LEU A 96 10.98 18.52 4.58
CA LEU A 96 10.10 19.44 3.87
C LEU A 96 8.72 19.52 4.54
N LEU A 97 8.14 18.39 4.95
CA LEU A 97 6.88 18.37 5.70
C LEU A 97 6.99 19.14 7.02
N ALA A 98 8.10 18.98 7.75
CA ALA A 98 8.36 19.73 8.98
C ALA A 98 8.37 21.25 8.76
N GLN A 99 8.86 21.71 7.61
CA GLN A 99 8.82 23.14 7.25
C GLN A 99 7.41 23.64 6.90
N THR A 100 6.53 22.78 6.38
CA THR A 100 5.12 23.17 6.11
C THR A 100 4.32 23.39 7.40
N GLN A 101 4.65 22.70 8.49
CA GLN A 101 4.01 22.89 9.81
C GLN A 101 5.07 22.84 10.93
N PRO A 102 5.79 23.94 11.18
CA PRO A 102 6.92 23.97 12.13
C PRO A 102 6.54 23.67 13.59
N SER A 103 5.25 23.80 13.95
CA SER A 103 4.74 23.52 15.30
C SER A 103 4.47 22.03 15.55
N LYS A 104 4.53 21.19 14.52
CA LYS A 104 4.26 19.75 14.62
C LYS A 104 5.55 18.94 14.71
N LYS A 105 5.49 17.80 15.41
CA LYS A 105 6.59 16.83 15.48
C LYS A 105 6.45 15.79 14.35
N TYR A 106 7.57 15.35 13.79
CA TYR A 106 7.61 14.38 12.71
C TYR A 106 8.56 13.25 13.07
N TRP A 107 8.08 12.01 13.03
CA TRP A 107 8.84 10.83 13.43
C TRP A 107 8.85 9.80 12.31
N ALA A 108 10.03 9.47 11.79
CA ALA A 108 10.22 8.36 10.86
C ALA A 108 10.75 7.14 11.64
N ILE A 109 9.86 6.20 11.99
CA ILE A 109 10.18 5.08 12.89
C ILE A 109 9.88 3.70 12.29
N GLY A 110 9.67 3.65 10.97
CA GLY A 110 9.56 2.41 10.20
C GLY A 110 10.90 1.96 9.61
N PRO A 111 10.87 0.99 8.68
CA PRO A 111 9.70 0.19 8.34
C PRO A 111 9.30 -0.73 9.51
N PHE A 112 8.02 -0.70 9.87
CA PHE A 112 7.50 -1.57 10.92
C PHE A 112 7.41 -3.01 10.45
N ASN A 113 7.92 -3.93 11.28
CA ASN A 113 7.76 -5.34 11.03
C ASN A 113 6.29 -5.75 11.21
N PRO A 114 5.75 -6.61 10.33
CA PRO A 114 4.44 -7.21 10.52
C PRO A 114 4.34 -7.90 11.88
N VAL A 115 3.26 -7.64 12.61
CA VAL A 115 3.00 -8.34 13.88
C VAL A 115 2.69 -9.80 13.55
N THR A 116 3.53 -10.71 14.03
CA THR A 116 3.29 -12.15 13.91
C THR A 116 2.28 -12.57 14.97
N PHE A 117 1.00 -12.61 14.60
CA PHE A 117 0.02 -13.31 15.43
C PHE A 117 0.33 -14.80 15.35
N GLY A 118 0.78 -15.38 16.47
CA GLY A 118 0.95 -16.82 16.60
C GLY A 118 -0.40 -17.51 16.50
N SER A 119 -0.90 -17.72 15.28
CA SER A 119 -2.04 -18.59 15.05
C SER A 119 -1.55 -20.02 15.23
N GLY A 120 -2.11 -20.72 16.22
CA GLY A 120 -1.87 -22.15 16.42
C GLY A 120 -2.03 -22.88 15.09
N THR A 121 -1.01 -23.65 14.71
CA THR A 121 -0.74 -24.13 13.34
C THR A 121 -1.99 -24.45 12.54
N PRO A 122 -2.52 -23.50 11.75
CA PRO A 122 -3.42 -23.85 10.67
C PRO A 122 -2.59 -24.67 9.68
N ARG A 123 -3.24 -25.60 8.97
CA ARG A 123 -2.62 -26.31 7.85
C ARG A 123 -1.86 -25.30 6.98
N ARG A 124 -0.59 -25.58 6.67
CA ARG A 124 0.29 -24.68 5.92
C ARG A 124 -0.42 -24.24 4.63
N HIS A 125 -0.32 -22.96 4.30
CA HIS A 125 -1.04 -22.42 3.14
C HIS A 125 -0.53 -23.07 1.85
N ARG A 126 -1.45 -23.50 0.97
CA ARG A 126 -1.15 -24.19 -0.30
C ARG A 126 -0.11 -23.46 -1.16
N CYS A 127 -0.07 -22.14 -1.08
CA CYS A 127 0.89 -21.37 -1.86
C CYS A 127 2.34 -21.59 -1.43
N LEU A 128 2.57 -21.80 -0.13
CA LEU A 128 3.90 -22.07 0.40
C LEU A 128 4.34 -23.48 0.01
N GLU A 129 3.41 -24.44 0.00
CA GLU A 129 3.68 -25.81 -0.47
C GLU A 129 4.01 -25.86 -1.98
N TRP A 130 3.41 -24.96 -2.77
CA TRP A 130 3.75 -24.81 -4.19
C TRP A 130 5.12 -24.15 -4.38
N LEU A 131 5.43 -23.10 -3.60
CA LEU A 131 6.73 -22.42 -3.62
C LEU A 131 7.89 -23.35 -3.26
N ASP A 132 7.71 -24.24 -2.28
CA ASP A 132 8.74 -25.22 -1.88
C ASP A 132 9.25 -26.11 -3.03
N LYS A 133 8.48 -26.24 -4.10
CA LYS A 133 8.80 -27.08 -5.26
C LYS A 133 9.48 -26.30 -6.39
N GLN A 134 9.65 -25.00 -6.24
CA GLN A 134 10.22 -24.14 -7.26
C GLN A 134 11.72 -23.93 -7.04
N PRO A 135 12.51 -23.73 -8.11
CA PRO A 135 13.90 -23.34 -7.98
C PRO A 135 14.07 -22.00 -7.22
N PRO A 136 15.19 -21.79 -6.52
CA PRO A 136 15.55 -20.49 -5.94
C PRO A 136 15.48 -19.36 -6.97
N SER A 137 15.01 -18.19 -6.53
CA SER A 137 14.92 -16.98 -7.34
C SER A 137 14.27 -17.15 -8.73
N SER A 138 13.19 -17.92 -8.82
CA SER A 138 12.55 -18.26 -10.11
C SER A 138 11.08 -17.86 -10.22
N VAL A 139 10.50 -17.31 -9.15
CA VAL A 139 9.07 -16.99 -9.05
C VAL A 139 8.86 -15.49 -8.89
N ILE A 140 7.92 -14.95 -9.67
CA ILE A 140 7.40 -13.59 -9.55
C ILE A 140 6.21 -13.60 -8.58
N TYR A 141 6.22 -12.73 -7.59
CA TYR A 141 5.05 -12.49 -6.75
C TYR A 141 4.29 -11.25 -7.23
N VAL A 142 3.01 -11.41 -7.52
CA VAL A 142 2.14 -10.35 -8.03
C VAL A 142 1.01 -10.09 -7.02
N SER A 143 0.93 -8.88 -6.47
CA SER A 143 -0.15 -8.48 -5.57
C SER A 143 -0.34 -6.97 -5.53
N PHE A 144 -1.58 -6.53 -5.75
CA PHE A 144 -1.95 -5.11 -5.69
C PHE A 144 -2.54 -4.71 -4.32
N GLY A 145 -2.25 -5.49 -3.27
CA GLY A 145 -2.76 -5.22 -1.93
C GLY A 145 -4.28 -5.38 -1.79
N THR A 146 -4.83 -4.79 -0.74
CA THR A 146 -6.27 -4.89 -0.40
C THR A 146 -7.09 -3.66 -0.79
N MET A 147 -6.43 -2.56 -1.15
CA MET A 147 -7.11 -1.27 -1.41
C MET A 147 -7.12 -0.88 -2.89
N THR A 148 -6.41 -1.62 -3.75
CA THR A 148 -6.31 -1.31 -5.18
C THR A 148 -7.30 -2.16 -5.97
N SER A 149 -8.23 -1.51 -6.65
CA SER A 149 -9.14 -2.17 -7.59
C SER A 149 -8.53 -2.18 -9.00
N ILE A 150 -8.67 -3.30 -9.69
CA ILE A 150 -8.13 -3.53 -11.03
C ILE A 150 -9.31 -3.79 -11.99
N SER A 151 -9.33 -3.18 -13.16
CA SER A 151 -10.40 -3.41 -14.15
C SER A 151 -10.29 -4.81 -14.76
N ASP A 152 -11.40 -5.35 -15.30
CA ASP A 152 -11.37 -6.66 -15.96
C ASP A 152 -10.45 -6.64 -17.19
N ASP A 153 -10.37 -5.51 -17.90
CA ASP A 153 -9.42 -5.31 -19.01
C ASP A 153 -7.97 -5.38 -18.53
N GLN A 154 -7.64 -4.74 -17.40
CA GLN A 154 -6.29 -4.80 -16.83
C GLN A 154 -5.95 -6.21 -16.32
N ILE A 155 -6.92 -6.92 -15.75
CA ILE A 155 -6.78 -8.33 -15.35
C ILE A 155 -6.51 -9.20 -16.59
N ALA A 156 -7.24 -8.98 -17.68
CA ALA A 156 -7.04 -9.70 -18.93
C ALA A 156 -5.64 -9.44 -19.51
N GLU A 157 -5.21 -8.19 -19.63
CA GLU A 157 -3.87 -7.86 -20.13
C GLU A 157 -2.75 -8.42 -19.25
N LEU A 158 -2.89 -8.31 -17.92
CA LEU A 158 -1.92 -8.88 -16.98
C LEU A 158 -1.85 -10.40 -17.10
N SER A 159 -2.98 -11.08 -17.25
CA SER A 159 -3.02 -12.53 -17.45
C SER A 159 -2.30 -12.94 -18.75
N ILE A 160 -2.51 -12.22 -19.85
CA ILE A 160 -1.81 -12.45 -21.13
C ILE A 160 -0.31 -12.24 -20.95
N GLY A 161 0.09 -11.17 -20.25
CA GLY A 161 1.50 -10.87 -19.96
C GLY A 161 2.17 -11.98 -19.15
N LEU A 162 1.53 -12.44 -18.09
CA LEU A 162 2.03 -13.53 -17.25
C LEU A 162 2.15 -14.83 -18.04
N GLU A 163 1.14 -15.18 -18.83
CA GLU A 163 1.14 -16.38 -19.69
C GLU A 163 2.31 -16.34 -20.70
N ARG A 164 2.49 -15.22 -21.39
CA ARG A 164 3.54 -15.05 -22.41
C ARG A 164 4.95 -14.89 -21.84
N SER A 165 5.08 -14.53 -20.56
CA SER A 165 6.39 -14.36 -19.93
C SER A 165 7.12 -15.70 -19.74
N GLU A 166 6.37 -16.81 -19.72
CA GLU A 166 6.84 -18.15 -19.36
C GLU A 166 7.55 -18.22 -17.99
N GLN A 167 7.41 -17.15 -17.19
CA GLN A 167 7.95 -17.08 -15.84
C GLN A 167 7.00 -17.76 -14.87
N ARG A 168 7.57 -18.33 -13.80
CA ARG A 168 6.74 -18.84 -12.71
C ARG A 168 6.19 -17.68 -11.90
N PHE A 169 4.95 -17.78 -11.45
CA PHE A 169 4.36 -16.70 -10.66
C PHE A 169 3.36 -17.18 -9.61
N VAL A 170 3.23 -16.37 -8.56
CA VAL A 170 2.11 -16.40 -7.63
C VAL A 170 1.37 -15.08 -7.77
N TRP A 171 0.13 -15.12 -8.25
CA TRP A 171 -0.70 -13.94 -8.39
C TRP A 171 -1.83 -13.95 -7.35
N VAL A 172 -1.76 -13.03 -6.40
CA VAL A 172 -2.83 -12.78 -5.43
C VAL A 172 -3.84 -11.82 -6.07
N LEU A 173 -4.92 -12.39 -6.61
CA LEU A 173 -5.99 -11.67 -7.28
C LEU A 173 -7.16 -11.51 -6.33
N ARG A 174 -7.20 -10.37 -5.64
CA ARG A 174 -8.25 -10.02 -4.67
C ARG A 174 -9.24 -9.04 -5.26
N ASP A 175 -10.49 -9.17 -4.84
CA ASP A 175 -11.53 -8.19 -5.14
C ASP A 175 -11.47 -7.06 -4.11
N ALA A 176 -10.94 -5.90 -4.51
CA ALA A 176 -10.84 -4.73 -3.63
C ALA A 176 -12.21 -4.15 -3.21
N ASP A 177 -13.29 -4.54 -3.89
CA ASP A 177 -14.65 -4.12 -3.58
C ASP A 177 -15.23 -4.87 -2.36
N LEU A 178 -14.61 -5.97 -1.94
CA LEU A 178 -14.97 -6.71 -0.72
C LEU A 178 -14.29 -6.07 0.49
N GLY A 179 -15.00 -5.15 1.15
CA GLY A 179 -14.57 -4.57 2.44
C GLY A 179 -14.37 -5.61 3.55
N ASP A 180 -14.83 -6.85 3.34
CA ASP A 180 -14.58 -8.02 4.17
C ASP A 180 -14.32 -9.26 3.30
N ILE A 181 -13.14 -9.88 3.48
CA ILE A 181 -12.69 -11.10 2.78
C ILE A 181 -13.57 -12.33 3.06
N TYR A 182 -14.45 -12.28 4.06
CA TYR A 182 -15.38 -13.37 4.40
C TYR A 182 -16.78 -13.19 3.81
N THR A 183 -17.06 -12.05 3.17
CA THR A 183 -18.36 -11.81 2.52
C THR A 183 -18.33 -12.29 1.06
N GLN A 184 -19.36 -13.04 0.66
CA GLN A 184 -19.49 -13.54 -0.72
C GLN A 184 -20.20 -12.54 -1.66
N GLU A 185 -20.53 -11.35 -1.17
CA GLU A 185 -21.27 -10.31 -1.90
C GLU A 185 -20.29 -9.29 -2.50
N GLY A 186 -20.02 -9.38 -3.80
CA GLY A 186 -19.16 -8.42 -4.50
C GLY A 186 -18.79 -8.85 -5.92
N ARG A 187 -18.15 -7.93 -6.66
CA ARG A 187 -17.55 -8.24 -7.97
C ARG A 187 -16.48 -9.31 -7.76
N LYS A 188 -16.47 -10.32 -8.64
CA LYS A 188 -15.39 -11.31 -8.73
C LYS A 188 -14.54 -11.01 -9.95
N ALA A 189 -13.25 -10.80 -9.75
CA ALA A 189 -12.26 -10.61 -10.80
C ALA A 189 -12.30 -11.77 -11.81
N GLN A 190 -12.65 -11.44 -13.06
CA GLN A 190 -12.79 -12.42 -14.14
C GLN A 190 -11.45 -12.62 -14.83
N LEU A 191 -10.96 -13.86 -14.87
CA LEU A 191 -9.82 -14.23 -15.70
C LEU A 191 -10.31 -14.65 -17.08
N PRO A 192 -9.49 -14.52 -18.13
CA PRO A 192 -9.83 -15.08 -19.43
C PRO A 192 -10.11 -16.59 -19.34
N ASP A 193 -11.10 -17.04 -20.11
CA ASP A 193 -11.51 -18.44 -20.14
C ASP A 193 -10.31 -19.37 -20.35
N GLY A 194 -10.19 -20.40 -19.51
CA GLY A 194 -9.12 -21.39 -19.61
C GLY A 194 -7.76 -20.95 -19.08
N PHE A 195 -7.62 -19.75 -18.51
CA PHE A 195 -6.32 -19.23 -18.08
C PHE A 195 -5.66 -20.11 -17.00
N GLU A 196 -6.41 -20.50 -15.96
CA GLU A 196 -5.87 -21.31 -14.86
C GLU A 196 -5.42 -22.71 -15.35
N GLU A 197 -6.09 -23.26 -16.37
CA GLU A 197 -5.69 -24.50 -17.03
C GLU A 197 -4.43 -24.33 -17.87
N ARG A 198 -4.31 -23.22 -18.62
CA ARG A 198 -3.13 -22.94 -19.47
C ARG A 198 -1.86 -22.73 -18.65
N ILE A 199 -1.96 -22.10 -17.47
CA ILE A 199 -0.81 -21.87 -16.59
C ILE A 199 -0.47 -23.08 -15.71
N GLY A 200 -1.20 -24.20 -15.87
CA GLY A 200 -1.10 -25.38 -15.01
C GLY A 200 0.35 -25.82 -14.77
N GLY A 201 0.83 -25.64 -13.53
CA GLY A 201 2.19 -26.00 -13.11
C GLY A 201 3.24 -24.89 -13.25
N VAL A 202 2.98 -23.83 -14.02
CA VAL A 202 3.86 -22.67 -14.18
C VAL A 202 3.47 -21.55 -13.21
N GLY A 203 2.18 -21.29 -13.04
CA GLY A 203 1.67 -20.23 -12.18
C GLY A 203 0.59 -20.70 -11.21
N MET A 204 0.29 -19.87 -10.23
CA MET A 204 -0.77 -20.09 -9.25
C MET A 204 -1.52 -18.79 -8.97
N VAL A 205 -2.85 -18.83 -9.14
CA VAL A 205 -3.74 -17.73 -8.73
C VAL A 205 -4.29 -18.01 -7.33
N VAL A 206 -4.17 -17.04 -6.44
CA VAL A 206 -4.68 -17.07 -5.06
C VAL A 206 -5.74 -15.99 -4.93
N ARG A 207 -7.00 -16.40 -4.75
CA ARG A 207 -8.16 -15.51 -4.66
C ARG A 207 -8.56 -15.20 -3.21
N ASP A 208 -8.12 -16.06 -2.31
CA ASP A 208 -8.32 -15.97 -0.87
C ASP A 208 -7.18 -15.19 -0.19
N TRP A 209 -7.22 -15.17 1.15
CA TRP A 209 -6.12 -14.61 1.93
C TRP A 209 -4.81 -15.32 1.60
N ALA A 210 -3.72 -14.57 1.54
CA ALA A 210 -2.39 -15.10 1.25
C ALA A 210 -1.41 -14.66 2.35
N PRO A 211 -0.51 -15.54 2.82
CA PRO A 211 0.49 -15.21 3.84
C PRO A 211 1.62 -14.37 3.23
N GLN A 212 1.34 -13.13 2.85
CA GLN A 212 2.24 -12.25 2.08
C GLN A 212 3.65 -12.16 2.66
N VAL A 213 3.78 -12.01 3.98
CA VAL A 213 5.08 -11.94 4.67
C VAL A 213 5.88 -13.24 4.48
N GLN A 214 5.21 -14.39 4.54
CA GLN A 214 5.85 -15.70 4.38
C GLN A 214 6.18 -15.99 2.92
N ILE A 215 5.36 -15.51 1.97
CA ILE A 215 5.65 -15.59 0.53
C ILE A 215 6.90 -14.78 0.21
N LEU A 216 6.94 -13.51 0.62
CA LEU A 216 8.06 -12.60 0.34
C LEU A 216 9.37 -13.06 0.98
N ALA A 217 9.31 -13.76 2.11
CA ALA A 217 10.47 -14.34 2.77
C ALA A 217 10.92 -15.69 2.17
N HIS A 218 10.23 -16.22 1.16
CA HIS A 218 10.51 -17.53 0.56
C HIS A 218 11.57 -17.43 -0.54
N GLU A 219 12.56 -18.33 -0.52
CA GLU A 219 13.76 -18.31 -1.40
C GLU A 219 13.47 -18.26 -2.92
N PRO A 220 12.42 -18.91 -3.45
CA PRO A 220 12.05 -18.84 -4.86
C PRO A 220 11.58 -17.45 -5.32
N ILE A 221 11.15 -16.56 -4.42
CA ILE A 221 10.74 -15.20 -4.80
C ILE A 221 11.98 -14.39 -5.19
N HIS A 222 11.94 -13.78 -6.39
CA HIS A 222 13.00 -12.86 -6.85
C HIS A 222 12.49 -11.50 -7.33
N GLN A 223 11.20 -11.41 -7.66
CA GLN A 223 10.59 -10.20 -8.15
C GLN A 223 9.22 -10.00 -7.51
N LEU A 224 8.93 -8.75 -7.16
CA LEU A 224 7.64 -8.28 -6.70
C LEU A 224 7.04 -7.37 -7.78
N VAL A 225 5.78 -7.61 -8.12
CA VAL A 225 4.94 -6.69 -8.88
C VAL A 225 3.80 -6.26 -7.96
N ASP A 226 3.82 -5.00 -7.54
CA ASP A 226 2.83 -4.36 -6.70
C ASP A 226 2.33 -3.03 -7.28
N SER A 227 1.32 -2.46 -6.63
CA SER A 227 0.67 -1.19 -7.01
C SER A 227 1.48 0.03 -6.61
#